data_AF-A0A0Q9CRY1-F1
#
_entry.id   AF-A0A0Q9CRY1-F1
#
_cell.length_a   1.000
_cell.length_b   1.000
_cell.length_c   1.000
_cell.angle_alpha   90.00
_cell.angle_beta   90.00
_cell.angle_gamma   90.00
#
_symmetry.space_group_name_H-M   'P 1'
#
loop_
_entity.id
_entity.type
_entity.pdbx_description
1 polymer ?
#
loop_
_entity_poly.entity_id
_entity_poly.type
_entity_poly.pdbx_seq_one_letter_code
_entity_poly.pdbx_strand_id
1 'polypeptide(L)'
;MEEHLKSAKENLNTFDFFGITENFMESLELLRLMVPDFLDYGIAREKENRSRIVVDEVTQHVRGIIAEQVKYDQQLYEYACQLFKERLQEWRSGSMPVYAYKWFAGENTGDRPQGSRSSKQQPSQEEYQALRLSLSRLEIENKRIQSESEQLREQLQQIEVMHLQASEANQKALEVQQARSMEAEAVNGMVRAQLAHLEASHIQLRQVYSHIVESRSWRLMQALQSVLARFHIK
;
A
#
# COMPACT_ATOMS: atom_id res chain seq x y z
N MET A 1 -16.10 -1.53 -13.36
CA MET A 1 -14.65 -1.27 -13.27
C MET A 1 -14.17 -0.31 -14.34
N GLU A 2 -14.43 -0.57 -15.62
CA GLU A 2 -14.03 0.35 -16.71
C GLU A 2 -14.68 1.74 -16.62
N GLU A 3 -15.94 1.83 -16.16
CA GLU A 3 -16.61 3.10 -15.87
C GLU A 3 -15.91 3.90 -14.76
N HIS A 4 -15.40 3.24 -13.72
CA HIS A 4 -14.64 3.90 -12.64
C HIS A 4 -13.30 4.41 -13.14
N LEU A 5 -12.60 3.68 -14.01
CA LEU A 5 -11.39 4.16 -14.65
C LEU A 5 -11.66 5.41 -15.49
N LYS A 6 -12.74 5.41 -16.28
CA LYS A 6 -13.14 6.57 -17.09
C LYS A 6 -13.44 7.78 -16.20
N SER A 7 -14.25 7.60 -15.16
CA SER A 7 -14.57 8.66 -14.20
C SER A 7 -13.32 9.18 -13.47
N ALA A 8 -12.40 8.29 -13.09
CA ALA A 8 -11.14 8.69 -12.47
C ALA A 8 -10.24 9.51 -13.41
N LYS A 9 -10.17 9.15 -14.69
CA LYS A 9 -9.43 9.94 -15.70
C LYS A 9 -10.06 11.32 -15.92
N GLU A 10 -11.38 11.38 -15.99
CA GLU A 10 -12.12 12.66 -16.09
C GLU A 10 -11.85 13.54 -14.87
N ASN A 11 -11.98 12.99 -13.66
CA ASN A 11 -11.68 13.71 -12.42
C ASN A 11 -10.22 14.15 -12.36
N LEU A 12 -9.28 13.28 -12.75
CA LEU A 12 -7.86 13.63 -12.79
C LEU A 12 -7.60 14.84 -13.69
N ASN A 13 -8.30 14.91 -14.83
CA ASN A 13 -8.20 16.04 -15.74
C ASN A 13 -8.78 17.33 -15.18
N THR A 14 -9.69 17.27 -14.20
CA THR A 14 -10.23 18.47 -13.55
C THR A 14 -9.32 19.08 -12.50
N PHE A 15 -8.35 18.33 -11.96
CA PHE A 15 -7.39 18.92 -11.03
C PHE A 15 -6.46 19.88 -11.77
N ASP A 16 -6.19 21.04 -11.18
CA ASP A 16 -5.23 21.99 -11.73
C ASP A 16 -3.80 21.45 -11.63
N PHE A 17 -3.48 20.79 -10.51
CA PHE A 17 -2.18 20.23 -10.21
C PHE A 17 -2.28 18.82 -9.62
N PHE A 18 -1.36 17.96 -10.03
CA PHE A 18 -1.03 16.71 -9.35
C PHE A 18 0.45 16.39 -9.61
N GLY A 19 1.08 15.68 -8.67
CA GLY A 19 2.49 15.29 -8.76
C GLY A 19 2.67 13.80 -9.05
N ILE A 20 3.82 13.46 -9.61
CA ILE A 20 4.29 12.08 -9.78
C ILE A 20 5.48 11.88 -8.83
N THR A 21 5.38 10.91 -7.92
CA THR A 21 6.38 10.67 -6.87
C THR A 21 7.76 10.39 -7.45
N GLU A 22 7.82 9.62 -8.53
CA GLU A 22 9.06 9.26 -9.23
C GLU A 22 9.70 10.47 -9.93
N ASN A 23 8.90 11.47 -10.30
CA ASN A 23 9.32 12.71 -10.96
C ASN A 23 9.06 13.91 -10.04
N PHE A 24 9.50 13.78 -8.79
CA PHE A 24 9.20 14.75 -7.74
C PHE A 24 9.74 16.14 -8.05
N MET A 25 10.95 16.24 -8.61
CA MET A 25 11.56 17.54 -8.96
C MET A 25 10.77 18.26 -10.05
N GLU A 26 10.32 17.55 -11.07
CA GLU A 26 9.47 18.09 -12.12
C GLU A 26 8.09 18.46 -11.58
N SER A 27 7.57 17.71 -10.60
CA SER A 27 6.31 18.03 -9.92
C SER A 27 6.42 19.34 -9.15
N LEU A 28 7.54 19.56 -8.46
CA LEU A 28 7.85 20.83 -7.81
C LEU A 28 8.03 21.97 -8.82
N GLU A 29 8.70 21.71 -9.94
CA GLU A 29 8.84 22.70 -11.03
C GLU A 29 7.46 23.16 -11.52
N LEU A 30 6.58 22.21 -11.87
CA LEU A 30 5.22 22.52 -12.30
C LEU A 30 4.46 23.33 -11.24
N LEU A 31 4.56 22.94 -9.97
CA LEU A 31 3.90 23.65 -8.87
C LEU A 31 4.39 25.08 -8.72
N ARG A 32 5.71 25.32 -8.86
CA ARG A 32 6.31 26.67 -8.81
C ARG A 32 5.88 27.55 -9.97
N LEU A 33 5.68 26.96 -11.15
CA LEU A 33 5.15 27.70 -12.30
C LEU A 33 3.68 28.12 -12.06
N MET A 34 2.92 27.32 -11.33
CA MET A 34 1.51 27.58 -11.02
C MET A 34 1.30 28.55 -9.85
N VAL A 35 2.15 28.50 -8.82
CA VAL A 35 2.01 29.29 -7.59
C VAL A 35 3.16 30.29 -7.49
N PRO A 36 2.91 31.59 -7.78
CA PRO A 36 3.88 32.64 -7.52
C PRO A 36 4.34 32.61 -6.05
N ASP A 37 5.62 32.84 -5.80
CA ASP A 37 6.23 32.86 -4.46
C ASP A 37 6.27 31.51 -3.72
N PHE A 38 6.09 30.38 -4.42
CA PHE A 38 6.29 29.07 -3.81
C PHE A 38 7.75 28.90 -3.35
N LEU A 39 7.95 28.64 -2.07
CA LEU A 39 9.27 28.56 -1.45
C LEU A 39 10.14 27.46 -2.05
N ASP A 40 11.45 27.70 -2.06
CA ASP A 40 12.41 26.69 -2.47
C ASP A 40 12.35 25.48 -1.54
N TYR A 41 12.12 24.32 -2.15
CA TYR A 41 12.16 23.04 -1.47
C TYR A 41 13.60 22.69 -1.11
N GLY A 42 13.94 22.80 0.18
CA GLY A 42 15.29 22.60 0.71
C GLY A 42 15.49 21.29 1.48
N ILE A 43 14.77 20.21 1.14
CA ILE A 43 15.02 18.92 1.78
C ILE A 43 16.29 18.31 1.21
N ALA A 44 17.21 17.92 2.09
CA ALA A 44 18.45 17.26 1.70
C ALA A 44 18.15 15.90 1.03
N ARG A 45 18.88 15.55 -0.03
CA ARG A 45 18.67 14.33 -0.84
C ARG A 45 18.64 13.05 0.01
N GLU A 46 19.38 13.00 1.11
CA GLU A 46 19.43 11.85 2.02
C GLU A 46 18.11 11.63 2.79
N LYS A 47 17.18 12.58 2.73
CA LYS A 47 15.84 12.51 3.33
C LYS A 47 14.74 12.35 2.28
N GLU A 48 15.05 12.43 1.00
CA GLU A 48 14.16 12.14 -0.11
C GLU A 48 14.03 10.61 -0.25
N ASN A 49 12.79 10.11 -0.39
CA ASN A 49 12.46 8.67 -0.40
C ASN A 49 12.78 7.90 0.89
N ARG A 50 11.88 8.04 1.88
CA ARG A 50 11.83 7.20 3.09
C ARG A 50 11.16 5.83 2.86
N SER A 51 10.89 5.44 1.62
CA SER A 51 10.28 4.14 1.35
C SER A 51 11.24 3.06 1.82
N ARG A 52 10.87 2.34 2.89
CA ARG A 52 11.58 1.14 3.37
C ARG A 52 11.51 -0.04 2.38
N ILE A 53 10.86 0.17 1.24
CA ILE A 53 10.72 -0.81 0.17
C ILE A 53 12.06 -0.86 -0.57
N VAL A 54 12.99 -1.62 -0.01
CA VAL A 54 14.12 -2.16 -0.78
C VAL A 54 13.49 -3.06 -1.83
N VAL A 55 13.64 -2.72 -3.11
CA VAL A 55 13.03 -3.41 -4.27
C VAL A 55 13.72 -4.77 -4.54
N ASP A 56 14.32 -5.36 -3.52
CA ASP A 56 14.98 -6.65 -3.66
C ASP A 56 13.97 -7.77 -3.44
N GLU A 57 13.86 -8.62 -4.47
CA GLU A 57 13.31 -9.98 -4.46
C GLU A 57 11.79 -10.19 -4.58
N VAL A 58 11.04 -9.27 -5.20
CA VAL A 58 9.69 -9.66 -5.71
C VAL A 58 9.85 -10.50 -6.98
N THR A 59 9.61 -11.80 -6.87
CA THR A 59 9.65 -12.75 -8.00
C THR A 59 8.73 -12.31 -9.15
N GLN A 60 9.10 -12.65 -10.38
CA GLN A 60 8.34 -12.27 -11.58
C GLN A 60 6.89 -12.79 -11.54
N HIS A 61 6.67 -13.95 -10.91
CA HIS A 61 5.34 -14.51 -10.73
C HIS A 61 4.45 -13.61 -9.85
N VAL A 62 4.96 -13.16 -8.70
CA VAL A 62 4.23 -12.25 -7.79
C VAL A 62 3.97 -10.90 -8.47
N ARG A 63 4.92 -10.39 -9.26
CA ARG A 63 4.71 -9.17 -10.07
C ARG A 63 3.56 -9.33 -11.06
N GLY A 64 3.44 -10.50 -11.69
CA GLY A 64 2.32 -10.80 -12.60
C GLY A 64 0.97 -10.76 -11.90
N ILE A 65 0.87 -11.38 -10.72
CA ILE A 65 -0.36 -11.37 -9.91
C ILE A 65 -0.73 -9.95 -9.50
N ILE A 66 0.23 -9.16 -9.01
CA ILE A 66 -0.01 -7.77 -8.64
C ILE A 66 -0.49 -6.98 -9.85
N ALA A 67 0.18 -7.09 -11.00
CA ALA A 67 -0.19 -6.39 -12.23
C ALA A 67 -1.62 -6.71 -12.70
N GLU A 68 -2.07 -7.95 -12.54
CA GLU A 68 -3.46 -8.32 -12.85
C GLU A 68 -4.46 -7.67 -11.87
N GLN A 69 -4.13 -7.63 -10.58
CA GLN A 69 -4.99 -7.04 -9.55
C GLN A 69 -5.08 -5.51 -9.66
N VAL A 70 -3.99 -4.84 -10.03
CA VAL A 70 -3.92 -3.37 -10.11
C VAL A 70 -3.97 -2.84 -11.54
N LYS A 71 -4.42 -3.66 -12.51
CA LYS A 71 -4.44 -3.31 -13.94
C LYS A 71 -5.05 -1.94 -14.23
N TYR A 72 -6.17 -1.61 -13.59
CA TYR A 72 -6.84 -0.32 -13.82
C TYR A 72 -6.08 0.85 -13.18
N ASP A 73 -5.46 0.64 -12.02
CA ASP A 73 -4.62 1.66 -11.38
C ASP A 73 -3.36 1.91 -12.21
N GLN A 74 -2.78 0.87 -12.81
CA GLN A 74 -1.67 1.00 -13.74
C GLN A 74 -2.06 1.81 -14.99
N GLN A 75 -3.24 1.52 -15.57
CA GLN A 75 -3.75 2.30 -16.72
C GLN A 75 -4.07 3.76 -16.35
N LEU A 76 -4.52 4.01 -15.12
CA LEU A 76 -4.75 5.37 -14.63
C LEU A 76 -3.43 6.09 -14.40
N TYR A 77 -2.43 5.43 -13.82
CA TYR A 77 -1.09 5.97 -13.59
C TYR A 77 -0.37 6.30 -14.91
N GLU A 78 -0.43 5.41 -15.90
CA GLU A 78 0.11 5.67 -17.24
C GLU A 78 -0.52 6.93 -17.87
N TYR A 79 -1.85 7.06 -17.76
CA TYR A 79 -2.57 8.25 -18.20
C TYR A 79 -2.15 9.50 -17.41
N ALA A 80 -2.01 9.40 -16.08
CA ALA A 80 -1.55 10.48 -15.22
C ALA A 80 -0.15 10.97 -15.63
N CYS A 81 0.78 10.04 -15.88
CA CYS A 81 2.13 10.36 -16.34
C CYS A 81 2.13 11.09 -17.68
N GLN A 82 1.27 10.69 -18.62
CA GLN A 82 1.15 11.37 -19.91
C GLN A 82 0.59 12.78 -19.74
N LEU A 83 -0.55 12.92 -19.05
CA LEU A 83 -1.20 14.20 -18.78
C LEU A 83 -0.27 15.17 -18.04
N PHE A 84 0.52 14.66 -17.09
CA PHE A 84 1.52 15.44 -16.37
C PHE A 84 2.60 16.00 -17.31
N LYS A 85 3.13 15.18 -18.22
CA LYS A 85 4.14 15.62 -19.20
C LYS A 85 3.58 16.66 -20.16
N GLU A 86 2.35 16.47 -20.64
CA GLU A 86 1.65 17.42 -21.50
C GLU A 86 1.52 18.78 -20.81
N ARG A 87 1.01 18.81 -19.57
CA ARG A 87 0.90 20.04 -18.78
C ARG A 87 2.26 20.70 -18.54
N LEU A 88 3.26 19.94 -18.09
CA LEU A 88 4.60 20.49 -17.87
C LEU A 88 5.18 21.12 -19.14
N GLN A 89 4.96 20.51 -20.30
CA GLN A 89 5.38 21.05 -21.58
C GLN A 89 4.61 22.31 -21.99
N GLU A 90 3.29 22.35 -21.79
CA GLU A 90 2.45 23.53 -22.02
C GLU A 90 2.96 24.73 -21.23
N TRP A 91 3.16 24.54 -19.92
CA TRP A 91 3.69 25.57 -19.02
C TRP A 91 5.10 26.03 -19.41
N ARG A 92 6.01 25.11 -19.76
CA ARG A 92 7.37 25.45 -20.25
C ARG A 92 7.35 26.22 -21.57
N SER A 93 6.38 25.95 -22.44
CA SER A 93 6.24 26.64 -23.73
C SER A 93 5.63 28.04 -23.62
N GLY A 94 5.19 28.45 -22.42
CA GLY A 94 4.50 29.72 -22.20
C GLY A 94 3.07 29.76 -22.76
N SER A 95 2.57 28.62 -23.28
CA SER A 95 1.17 28.46 -23.67
C SER A 95 0.35 28.23 -22.40
N MET A 96 0.06 29.31 -21.69
CA MET A 96 -0.77 29.27 -20.48
C MET A 96 -2.13 28.65 -20.82
N PRO A 97 -2.52 27.55 -20.17
CA PRO A 97 -3.83 26.99 -20.37
C PRO A 97 -4.89 27.92 -19.76
N VAL A 98 -5.94 28.22 -20.53
CA VAL A 98 -7.00 29.19 -20.21
C VAL A 98 -7.71 28.90 -18.87
N TYR A 99 -7.63 27.67 -18.35
CA TYR A 99 -8.25 27.24 -17.11
C TYR A 99 -7.54 27.69 -15.82
N ALA A 100 -6.25 28.03 -15.84
CA ALA A 100 -5.48 28.34 -14.63
C ALA A 100 -5.81 29.71 -13.98
N TYR A 101 -6.48 30.62 -14.70
CA TYR A 101 -6.77 31.96 -14.20
C TYR A 101 -7.91 32.02 -13.17
N LYS A 102 -8.80 31.02 -13.12
CA LYS A 102 -10.08 31.15 -12.42
C LYS A 102 -9.99 31.06 -10.88
N TRP A 103 -8.92 30.49 -10.34
CA TRP A 103 -8.74 30.36 -8.88
C TRP A 103 -7.64 31.28 -8.31
N PHE A 104 -6.59 31.59 -9.08
CA PHE A 104 -5.47 32.42 -8.61
C PHE A 104 -5.69 33.91 -8.78
N ALA A 105 -6.33 34.34 -9.87
CA ALA A 105 -6.93 35.65 -9.91
C ALA A 105 -8.21 35.55 -9.09
N GLY A 106 -8.09 35.66 -7.77
CA GLY A 106 -9.26 35.71 -6.90
C GLY A 106 -10.25 36.66 -7.55
N GLU A 107 -11.39 36.12 -8.02
CA GLU A 107 -12.55 36.89 -8.47
C GLU A 107 -13.15 37.57 -7.22
N ASN A 108 -12.37 38.50 -6.67
CA ASN A 108 -12.77 39.81 -6.20
C ASN A 108 -12.90 40.75 -7.41
N THR A 109 -13.35 40.24 -8.57
CA THR A 109 -14.21 41.02 -9.46
C THR A 109 -15.55 41.15 -8.72
N GLY A 110 -15.68 42.02 -7.73
CA GLY A 110 -15.42 43.43 -7.98
C GLY A 110 -16.43 44.00 -8.99
N ASP A 111 -17.50 43.27 -9.33
CA ASP A 111 -18.79 43.88 -9.61
C ASP A 111 -19.30 44.51 -8.31
N ARG A 112 -18.66 45.60 -7.91
CA ARG A 112 -19.40 46.69 -7.28
C ARG A 112 -20.23 47.26 -8.41
N PRO A 113 -21.57 47.11 -8.41
CA PRO A 113 -22.35 48.05 -9.18
C PRO A 113 -22.02 49.42 -8.58
N GLN A 114 -21.39 50.28 -9.37
CA GLN A 114 -21.57 51.72 -9.22
C GLN A 114 -23.02 52.05 -9.59
N GLY A 115 -23.96 51.48 -8.84
CA GLY A 115 -25.36 51.81 -8.84
C GLY A 115 -25.56 52.77 -7.68
N SER A 116 -25.66 54.05 -8.04
CA SER A 116 -26.63 55.00 -7.50
C SER A 116 -27.07 54.75 -6.06
N ARG A 117 -26.78 55.71 -5.18
CA ARG A 117 -27.48 55.95 -3.91
C ARG A 117 -29.00 56.04 -4.16
N SER A 118 -29.67 54.91 -4.32
CA SER A 118 -31.11 54.78 -4.21
C SER A 118 -31.44 54.78 -2.73
N SER A 119 -32.35 55.68 -2.37
CA SER A 119 -32.99 55.78 -1.07
C SER A 119 -33.26 54.38 -0.49
N LYS A 120 -32.77 54.12 0.72
CA LYS A 120 -33.16 52.98 1.56
C LYS A 120 -34.68 53.01 1.74
N GLN A 121 -35.42 52.36 0.85
CA GLN A 121 -36.79 51.96 1.13
C GLN A 121 -36.71 50.96 2.27
N GLN A 122 -37.37 51.29 3.39
CA GLN A 122 -37.50 50.35 4.50
C GLN A 122 -38.19 49.09 3.97
N PRO A 123 -37.68 47.89 4.33
CA PRO A 123 -38.29 46.65 3.91
C PRO A 123 -39.76 46.63 4.32
N SER A 124 -40.62 46.14 3.45
CA SER A 124 -42.04 46.06 3.75
C SER A 124 -42.26 45.14 4.96
N GLN A 125 -43.36 45.35 5.69
CA GLN A 125 -43.66 44.53 6.88
C GLN A 125 -43.78 43.03 6.52
N GLU A 126 -44.18 42.72 5.28
CA GLU A 126 -44.24 41.36 4.74
C GLU A 126 -42.85 40.76 4.51
N GLU A 127 -41.88 41.54 4.01
CA GLU A 127 -40.49 41.09 3.85
C GLU A 127 -39.84 40.74 5.19
N TYR A 128 -40.13 41.52 6.25
CA TYR A 128 -39.67 41.19 7.60
C TYR A 128 -40.27 39.88 8.13
N GLN A 129 -41.53 39.59 7.83
CA GLN A 129 -42.15 38.33 8.23
C GLN A 129 -41.56 37.14 7.46
N ALA A 130 -41.34 37.29 6.16
CA ALA A 130 -40.68 36.28 5.32
C ALA A 130 -39.25 35.99 5.81
N LEU A 131 -38.47 37.03 6.13
CA LEU A 131 -37.12 36.89 6.70
C LEU A 131 -37.14 36.14 8.03
N ARG A 132 -38.10 36.44 8.91
CA ARG A 132 -38.23 35.76 10.21
C ARG A 132 -38.53 34.27 10.07
N LEU A 133 -39.41 33.90 9.13
CA LEU A 133 -39.70 32.50 8.83
C LEU A 133 -38.47 31.78 8.24
N SER A 134 -37.74 32.46 7.34
CA SER A 134 -36.50 31.93 6.78
C SER A 134 -35.42 31.69 7.85
N LEU A 135 -35.22 32.64 8.76
CA LEU A 135 -34.28 32.49 9.87
C LEU A 135 -34.66 31.32 10.78
N SER A 136 -35.94 31.19 11.12
CA SER A 136 -36.43 30.08 11.94
C SER A 136 -36.18 28.71 11.26
N ARG A 137 -36.36 28.62 9.93
CA ARG A 137 -36.05 27.41 9.18
C ARG A 137 -34.56 27.08 9.21
N LEU A 138 -33.70 28.08 9.01
CA LEU A 138 -32.24 27.92 9.07
C LEU A 138 -31.76 27.53 10.47
N GLU A 139 -32.38 28.03 11.53
CA GLU A 139 -32.07 27.62 12.90
C GLU A 139 -32.39 26.15 13.16
N ILE A 140 -33.54 25.66 12.67
CA ILE A 140 -33.92 24.24 12.78
C ILE A 140 -32.93 23.37 12.01
N GLU A 141 -32.57 23.78 10.79
CA GLU A 141 -31.65 23.04 9.94
C GLU A 141 -30.23 23.01 10.53
N ASN A 142 -29.74 24.13 11.08
CA ASN A 142 -28.48 24.16 11.80
C ASN A 142 -28.46 23.22 13.01
N LYS A 143 -29.54 23.17 13.80
CA LYS A 143 -29.63 22.23 14.93
C LYS A 143 -29.59 20.78 14.47
N ARG A 144 -30.27 20.46 13.37
CA ARG A 144 -30.21 19.12 12.77
C ARG A 144 -28.78 18.76 12.33
N ILE A 145 -28.13 19.65 11.59
CA ILE A 145 -26.75 19.45 11.11
C ILE A 145 -25.78 19.27 12.29
N GLN A 146 -25.97 20.02 13.37
CA GLN A 146 -25.18 19.86 14.60
C GLN A 146 -25.38 18.47 15.21
N SER A 147 -26.62 18.01 15.38
CA SER A 147 -26.88 16.67 15.91
C SER A 147 -26.32 15.55 15.03
N GLU A 148 -26.41 15.71 13.70
CA GLU A 148 -25.88 14.73 12.75
C GLU A 148 -24.34 14.71 12.78
N SER A 149 -23.71 15.89 12.90
CA SER A 149 -22.26 16.01 13.04
C SER A 149 -21.75 15.39 14.35
N GLU A 150 -22.48 15.53 15.44
CA GLU A 150 -22.17 14.89 16.72
C GLU A 150 -22.25 13.37 16.61
N GLN A 151 -23.33 12.84 16.02
CA GLN A 151 -23.49 11.40 15.79
C GLN A 151 -22.37 10.83 14.90
N LEU A 152 -21.99 11.54 13.83
CA LEU A 152 -20.89 11.11 12.96
C LEU A 152 -19.54 11.11 13.70
N ARG A 153 -19.29 12.07 14.59
CA ARG A 153 -18.08 12.09 15.41
C ARG A 153 -18.03 10.92 16.38
N GLU A 154 -19.14 10.57 17.01
CA GLU A 154 -19.23 9.39 17.88
C GLU A 154 -18.98 8.10 17.10
N GLN A 155 -19.56 7.97 15.90
CA GLN A 155 -19.31 6.82 15.02
C GLN A 155 -17.84 6.71 14.60
N LEU A 156 -17.20 7.82 14.23
CA LEU A 156 -15.77 7.84 13.90
C LEU A 156 -14.91 7.41 15.08
N GLN A 157 -15.20 7.88 16.29
CA GLN A 157 -14.50 7.46 17.51
C GLN A 157 -14.65 5.96 17.77
N GLN A 158 -15.85 5.40 17.58
CA GLN A 158 -16.08 3.97 17.73
C GLN A 158 -15.28 3.14 16.70
N ILE A 159 -15.26 3.59 15.44
CA ILE A 159 -14.48 2.94 14.38
C ILE A 159 -12.98 2.99 14.70
N GLU A 160 -12.47 4.11 15.20
CA GLU A 160 -11.06 4.25 15.58
C GLU A 160 -10.68 3.28 16.71
N VAL A 161 -11.52 3.19 17.75
CA VAL A 161 -11.32 2.23 18.85
C VAL A 161 -11.33 0.79 18.35
N MET A 162 -12.30 0.44 17.49
CA MET A 162 -12.36 -0.90 16.88
C MET A 162 -11.12 -1.20 16.03
N HIS A 163 -10.64 -0.24 15.25
CA HIS A 163 -9.46 -0.41 14.41
C HIS A 163 -8.20 -0.63 15.26
N LEU A 164 -8.04 0.12 16.36
CA LEU A 164 -6.94 -0.07 17.30
C LEU A 164 -6.98 -1.48 17.92
N GLN A 165 -8.15 -1.92 18.39
CA GLN A 165 -8.32 -3.27 18.95
C GLN A 165 -8.02 -4.37 17.93
N ALA A 166 -8.46 -4.21 16.68
CA ALA A 166 -8.17 -5.14 15.60
C ALA A 166 -6.66 -5.18 15.29
N SER A 167 -6.00 -4.02 15.27
CA SER A 167 -4.54 -3.92 15.09
C SER A 167 -3.77 -4.63 16.20
N GLU A 168 -4.16 -4.45 17.46
CA GLU A 168 -3.54 -5.14 18.59
C GLU A 168 -3.75 -6.66 18.53
N ALA A 169 -4.95 -7.11 18.15
CA ALA A 169 -5.24 -8.53 17.97
C ALA A 169 -4.38 -9.16 16.86
N ASN A 170 -4.22 -8.45 15.74
CA ASN A 170 -3.38 -8.88 14.63
C ASN A 170 -1.90 -8.95 15.03
N GLN A 171 -1.41 -7.99 15.80
CA GLN A 171 -0.04 -8.01 16.32
C GLN A 171 0.20 -9.21 17.24
N LYS A 172 -0.73 -9.47 18.17
CA LYS A 172 -0.65 -10.66 19.06
C LYS A 172 -0.69 -11.97 18.28
N ALA A 173 -1.53 -12.06 17.25
CA ALA A 173 -1.60 -13.24 16.40
C ALA A 173 -0.27 -13.48 15.65
N LEU A 174 0.36 -12.41 15.15
CA LEU A 174 1.67 -12.47 14.50
C LEU A 174 2.76 -12.95 15.46
N GLU A 175 2.79 -12.44 16.69
CA GLU A 175 3.74 -12.86 17.73
C GLU A 175 3.60 -14.36 18.05
N VAL A 176 2.36 -14.86 18.19
CA VAL A 176 2.09 -16.29 18.40
C VAL A 176 2.54 -17.12 17.20
N GLN A 177 2.32 -16.64 15.98
CA GLN A 177 2.77 -17.33 14.77
C GLN A 177 4.29 -17.40 14.68
N GLN A 178 4.99 -16.31 15.00
CA GLN A 178 6.45 -16.28 15.04
C GLN A 178 7.01 -17.24 16.10
N ALA A 179 6.43 -17.25 17.31
CA ALA A 179 6.82 -18.19 18.36
C ALA A 179 6.65 -19.66 17.92
N ARG A 180 5.52 -20.00 17.29
CA ARG A 180 5.29 -21.34 16.74
C ARG A 180 6.27 -21.71 15.62
N SER A 181 6.64 -20.75 14.77
CA SER A 181 7.64 -20.98 13.71
C SER A 181 9.02 -21.29 14.31
N MET A 182 9.44 -20.52 15.32
CA MET A 182 10.71 -20.77 16.02
C MET A 182 10.73 -22.13 16.72
N GLU A 183 9.62 -22.53 17.35
CA GLU A 183 9.49 -23.85 17.97
C GLU A 183 9.59 -24.97 16.92
N ALA A 184 8.90 -24.83 15.78
CA ALA A 184 8.97 -25.78 14.67
C ALA A 184 10.39 -25.89 14.08
N GLU A 185 11.10 -24.77 13.94
CA GLU A 185 12.50 -24.76 13.50
C GLU A 185 13.43 -25.45 14.48
N ALA A 186 13.24 -25.24 15.79
CA ALA A 186 14.00 -25.92 16.83
C ALA A 186 13.79 -27.44 16.80
N VAL A 187 12.53 -27.89 16.69
CA VAL A 187 12.20 -29.31 16.57
C VAL A 187 12.79 -29.91 15.29
N ASN A 188 12.68 -29.23 14.16
CA ASN A 188 13.29 -29.66 12.91
C ASN A 188 14.82 -29.75 13.00
N GLY A 189 15.46 -28.80 13.70
CA GLY A 189 16.89 -28.84 13.99
C GLY A 189 17.28 -30.08 14.79
N MET A 190 16.52 -30.41 15.84
CA MET A 190 16.74 -31.61 16.64
C MET A 190 16.57 -32.90 15.83
N VAL A 191 15.52 -33.00 15.01
CA VAL A 191 15.29 -34.17 14.14
C VAL A 191 16.41 -34.34 13.13
N ARG A 192 16.90 -33.25 12.51
CA ARG A 192 18.04 -33.30 11.59
C ARG A 192 19.32 -33.79 12.29
N ALA A 193 19.57 -33.34 13.52
CA ALA A 193 20.71 -33.81 14.31
C ALA A 193 20.61 -35.31 14.63
N GLN A 194 19.41 -35.80 14.99
CA GLN A 194 19.17 -37.22 15.24
C GLN A 194 19.34 -38.07 13.97
N LEU A 195 18.86 -37.59 12.82
CA LEU A 195 19.06 -38.26 11.54
C LEU A 195 20.54 -38.36 11.18
N ALA A 196 21.30 -37.27 11.32
CA ALA A 196 22.74 -37.28 11.07
C ALA A 196 23.49 -38.28 11.97
N HIS A 197 23.08 -38.38 13.24
CA HIS A 197 23.63 -39.37 14.17
C HIS A 197 23.31 -40.82 13.74
N LEU A 198 22.08 -41.09 13.31
CA LEU A 198 21.67 -42.42 12.81
C LEU A 198 22.41 -42.79 11.52
N GLU A 199 22.57 -41.84 10.60
CA GLU A 199 23.35 -42.03 9.37
C GLU A 199 24.82 -42.38 9.69
N ALA A 200 25.44 -41.64 10.61
CA ALA A 200 26.80 -41.92 11.06
C ALA A 200 26.92 -43.33 11.68
N SER A 201 25.97 -43.71 12.54
CA SER A 201 25.91 -45.05 13.15
C SER A 201 25.73 -46.15 12.10
N HIS A 202 24.88 -45.92 11.10
CA HIS A 202 24.67 -46.87 10.01
C HIS A 202 25.93 -47.06 9.15
N ILE A 203 26.66 -45.98 8.86
CA ILE A 203 27.95 -46.04 8.16
C ILE A 203 28.96 -46.89 8.96
N GLN A 204 29.06 -46.68 10.27
CA GLN A 204 29.94 -47.48 11.14
C GLN A 204 29.56 -48.96 11.14
N LEU A 205 28.27 -49.30 11.27
CA LEU A 205 27.80 -50.68 11.21
C LEU A 205 28.12 -51.34 9.86
N ARG A 206 27.95 -50.60 8.76
CA ARG A 206 28.29 -51.08 7.41
C ARG A 206 29.78 -51.37 7.28
N GLN A 207 30.64 -50.52 7.84
CA GLN A 207 32.09 -50.74 7.87
C GLN A 207 32.46 -52.00 8.67
N VAL A 208 31.90 -52.14 9.88
CA VAL A 208 32.12 -53.34 10.71
C VAL A 208 31.66 -54.61 9.98
N TYR A 209 30.49 -54.57 9.34
CA TYR A 209 29.98 -55.69 8.56
C TYR A 209 30.93 -56.05 7.39
N SER A 210 31.42 -55.04 6.64
CA SER A 210 32.40 -55.25 5.56
C SER A 210 33.65 -55.94 6.09
N HIS A 211 34.20 -55.48 7.22
CA HIS A 211 35.37 -56.08 7.85
C HIS A 211 35.14 -57.54 8.28
N ILE A 212 33.96 -57.86 8.82
CA ILE A 212 33.61 -59.24 9.21
C ILE A 212 33.54 -60.13 7.97
N VAL A 213 32.82 -59.71 6.93
CA VAL A 213 32.64 -60.49 5.70
C VAL A 213 33.98 -60.68 4.96
N GLU A 214 34.83 -59.66 4.96
CA GLU A 214 36.16 -59.73 4.36
C GLU A 214 37.16 -60.52 5.22
N SER A 215 36.84 -60.80 6.50
CA SER A 215 37.75 -61.51 7.39
C SER A 215 38.08 -62.93 6.92
N ARG A 216 39.30 -63.38 7.22
CA ARG A 216 39.75 -64.75 6.90
C ARG A 216 38.87 -65.81 7.59
N SER A 217 38.44 -65.54 8.81
CA SER A 217 37.56 -66.42 9.58
C SER A 217 36.20 -66.62 8.91
N TRP A 218 35.59 -65.55 8.41
CA TRP A 218 34.32 -65.65 7.67
C TRP A 218 34.49 -66.44 6.36
N ARG A 219 35.56 -66.15 5.59
CA ARG A 219 35.87 -66.90 4.36
C ARG A 219 36.09 -68.40 4.63
N LEU A 220 36.76 -68.75 5.73
CA LEU A 220 36.92 -70.14 6.16
C LEU A 220 35.59 -70.78 6.53
N MET A 221 34.73 -70.09 7.31
CA MET A 221 33.39 -70.58 7.62
C MET A 221 32.55 -70.82 6.37
N GLN A 222 32.56 -69.89 5.41
CA GLN A 222 31.88 -70.07 4.12
C GLN A 222 32.43 -71.26 3.34
N ALA A 223 33.76 -71.43 3.29
CA ALA A 223 34.39 -72.58 2.65
C ALA A 223 33.95 -73.90 3.31
N LEU A 224 33.99 -73.98 4.64
CA LEU A 224 33.52 -75.16 5.40
C LEU A 224 32.03 -75.44 5.15
N GLN A 225 31.18 -74.41 5.17
CA GLN A 225 29.76 -74.55 4.88
C GLN A 225 29.51 -75.09 3.47
N SER A 226 30.27 -74.60 2.47
CA SER A 226 30.17 -75.09 1.10
C SER A 226 30.59 -76.56 0.94
N VAL A 227 31.56 -77.03 1.72
CA VAL A 227 31.99 -78.43 1.75
C VAL A 227 30.92 -79.29 2.42
N LEU A 228 30.42 -78.88 3.59
CA LEU A 228 29.38 -79.61 4.33
C LEU A 228 28.06 -79.74 3.55
N ALA A 229 27.71 -78.71 2.76
CA ALA A 229 26.54 -78.74 1.90
C ALA A 229 26.61 -79.87 0.84
N ARG A 230 27.81 -80.23 0.38
CA ARG A 230 28.01 -81.35 -0.58
C ARG A 230 27.77 -82.71 0.04
N PHE A 231 27.94 -82.84 1.35
CA PHE A 231 27.70 -84.08 2.09
C PHE A 231 26.25 -84.23 2.58
N HIS A 232 25.41 -83.21 2.42
CA HIS A 232 23.97 -83.26 2.73
C HIS A 232 23.09 -83.69 1.53
N ILE A 233 23.70 -84.18 0.45
CA ILE A 233 22.98 -84.83 -0.64
C ILE A 233 22.68 -86.26 -0.17
N LYS A 234 21.39 -86.56 0.00
CA LYS A 234 20.84 -87.88 0.37
C LYS A 234 21.39 -89.02 -0.49
#